data_AF-A0A1Y2DR60-F1
#
_entry.id   AF-A0A1Y2DR60-F1
#
_cell.length_a   1.000
_cell.length_b   1.000
_cell.length_c   1.000
_cell.angle_alpha   90.00
_cell.angle_beta   90.00
_cell.angle_gamma   90.00
#
_symmetry.space_group_name_H-M   'P 1'
#
loop_
_entity.id
_entity.type
_entity.pdbx_description
1 polymer ?
#
loop_
_entity_poly.entity_id
_entity_poly.type
_entity_poly.pdbx_seq_one_letter_code
_entity_poly.pdbx_strand_id
1 'polypeptide(L)'
;MTPPDDNNSLSISIIDTNDYNAISQCTFDTDGDKTLINGITPQGMQQIMVGPPQPITGVSCYGMCVSTYGECYDANRQYFGPCCNGYCSATRCQPWV
;
A
#
# COMPACT_ATOMS: atom_id res chain seq x y z
N MET A 1 -25.62 11.11 29.68
CA MET A 1 -24.23 11.10 30.17
C MET A 1 -23.51 10.03 29.36
N THR A 2 -22.87 10.43 28.28
CA THR A 2 -22.09 9.57 27.37
C THR A 2 -20.72 9.27 27.97
N PRO A 3 -20.16 8.06 27.80
CA PRO A 3 -18.81 7.72 28.26
C PRO A 3 -17.74 8.44 27.42
N PRO A 4 -16.49 8.60 27.94
CA PRO A 4 -15.39 9.20 27.22
C PRO A 4 -14.80 8.20 26.22
N ASP A 5 -14.78 8.58 24.94
CA ASP A 5 -14.00 7.91 23.90
C ASP A 5 -12.50 8.22 24.10
N ASP A 6 -11.86 7.50 25.04
CA ASP A 6 -10.44 7.65 25.32
C ASP A 6 -9.60 6.81 24.34
N ASN A 7 -9.04 7.51 23.35
CA ASN A 7 -7.74 7.27 22.74
C ASN A 7 -7.50 5.87 22.17
N ASN A 8 -7.95 5.68 20.92
CA ASN A 8 -7.57 4.58 20.05
C ASN A 8 -6.08 4.67 19.64
N SER A 9 -5.16 4.47 20.59
CA SER A 9 -3.73 4.30 20.35
C SER A 9 -3.47 2.91 19.76
N LEU A 10 -3.98 2.68 18.55
CA LEU A 10 -3.59 1.50 17.78
C LEU A 10 -2.14 1.72 17.35
N SER A 11 -1.22 1.04 18.03
CA SER A 11 0.13 0.80 17.53
C SER A 11 0.02 -0.14 16.32
N ILE A 12 -0.27 0.43 15.15
CA ILE A 12 -0.45 -0.33 13.91
C ILE A 12 0.92 -0.89 13.50
N SER A 13 1.09 -2.20 13.69
CA SER A 13 2.33 -2.89 13.33
C SER A 13 2.31 -3.43 11.90
N ILE A 14 1.12 -3.56 11.32
CA ILE A 14 0.88 -4.15 9.99
C ILE A 14 -0.18 -3.31 9.26
N ILE A 15 0.16 -2.84 8.07
CA ILE A 15 -0.78 -2.16 7.16
C ILE A 15 -1.07 -3.13 6.03
N ASP A 16 -2.33 -3.53 5.90
CA ASP A 16 -2.77 -4.37 4.79
C ASP A 16 -3.02 -3.48 3.57
N THR A 17 -2.25 -3.69 2.50
CA THR A 17 -2.29 -2.86 1.30
C THR A 17 -2.58 -3.76 0.10
N ASN A 18 -3.72 -4.44 0.19
CA ASN A 18 -4.24 -5.38 -0.79
C ASN A 18 -4.48 -4.83 -2.19
N ASP A 19 -4.37 -3.52 -2.37
CA ASP A 19 -4.77 -2.78 -3.56
C ASP A 19 -3.70 -1.80 -4.10
N TYR A 20 -2.52 -1.73 -3.47
CA TYR A 20 -1.57 -0.67 -3.76
C TYR A 20 -0.15 -0.98 -3.27
N ASN A 21 0.88 -0.64 -4.06
CA ASN A 21 2.27 -0.60 -3.58
C ASN A 21 2.47 0.64 -2.69
N ALA A 22 1.83 0.63 -1.53
CA ALA A 22 1.75 1.75 -0.63
C ALA A 22 3.10 2.09 0.01
N ILE A 23 4.05 1.16 0.09
CA ILE A 23 5.38 1.48 0.63
C ILE A 23 6.16 2.46 -0.26
N SER A 24 5.95 2.39 -1.58
CA SER A 24 6.62 3.29 -2.53
C SER A 24 5.76 4.47 -2.96
N GLN A 25 4.44 4.33 -2.87
CA GLN A 25 3.47 5.33 -3.35
C GLN A 25 2.68 6.02 -2.23
N CYS A 26 2.85 5.62 -0.96
CA CYS A 26 2.27 6.32 0.18
C CYS A 26 3.36 6.79 1.14
N THR A 27 3.11 7.98 1.68
CA THR A 27 3.81 8.50 2.83
C THR A 27 2.99 8.15 4.07
N PHE A 28 3.62 7.46 5.02
CA PHE A 28 3.03 7.16 6.32
C PHE A 28 3.60 8.17 7.30
N ASP A 29 2.78 8.89 8.04
CA ASP A 29 3.23 9.84 9.05
C ASP A 29 3.15 9.21 10.43
N THR A 30 4.18 9.46 11.23
CA THR A 30 4.35 8.94 12.59
C THR A 30 4.99 10.03 13.44
N ASP A 31 4.71 10.05 14.74
CA ASP A 31 5.28 11.07 15.65
C ASP A 31 6.79 10.90 15.88
N GLY A 32 7.31 9.70 15.66
CA GLY A 32 8.73 9.38 15.79
C GLY A 32 9.36 8.87 14.49
N ASP A 33 10.66 8.62 14.55
CA ASP A 33 11.40 7.95 13.47
C ASP A 33 10.79 6.57 13.21
N LYS A 34 10.59 6.25 11.94
CA LYS A 34 10.00 4.99 11.47
C LYS A 34 10.88 4.31 10.44
N THR A 35 10.81 3.00 10.44
CA THR A 35 11.29 2.12 9.38
C THR A 35 10.10 1.35 8.83
N LEU A 36 9.93 1.36 7.51
CA LEU A 36 8.90 0.62 6.81
C LEU A 36 9.55 -0.51 6.03
N ILE A 37 9.04 -1.74 6.17
CA ILE A 37 9.51 -2.91 5.42
C ILE A 37 8.31 -3.53 4.71
N ASN A 38 8.49 -3.91 3.44
CA ASN A 38 7.47 -4.61 2.67
C ASN A 38 7.55 -6.13 2.93
N GLY A 39 6.39 -6.76 3.06
CA GLY A 39 6.21 -8.20 3.16
C GLY A 39 5.08 -8.68 2.26
N ILE A 40 5.06 -9.98 1.95
CA ILE A 40 3.98 -10.62 1.20
C ILE A 40 3.43 -11.75 2.06
N THR A 41 2.11 -11.80 2.25
CA THR A 41 1.47 -12.88 2.99
C THR A 41 1.51 -14.20 2.19
N PRO A 42 1.30 -15.35 2.84
CA PRO A 42 1.13 -16.62 2.13
C PRO A 42 -0.03 -16.64 1.12
N GLN A 43 -0.97 -15.70 1.23
CA GLN A 43 -2.08 -15.53 0.28
C GLN A 43 -1.77 -14.54 -0.86
N GLY A 44 -0.53 -14.05 -0.97
CA GLY A 44 -0.11 -13.12 -2.04
C GLY A 44 -0.47 -11.65 -1.80
N MET A 45 -0.84 -11.29 -0.56
CA MET A 45 -1.24 -9.94 -0.19
C MET A 45 -0.04 -9.11 0.26
N GLN A 46 0.07 -7.84 -0.17
CA GLN A 46 1.14 -6.95 0.28
C GLN A 46 0.87 -6.42 1.69
N GLN A 47 1.89 -6.44 2.54
CA GLN A 47 1.84 -5.92 3.90
C GLN A 47 3.03 -5.02 4.19
N ILE A 48 2.79 -3.96 4.97
CA ILE A 48 3.86 -3.07 5.43
C ILE A 48 4.03 -3.24 6.93
N MET A 49 5.25 -3.58 7.35
CA MET A 49 5.65 -3.68 8.74
C MET A 49 6.26 -2.36 9.19
N VAL A 50 5.83 -1.85 10.34
CA VAL A 50 6.30 -0.58 10.91
C VAL A 50 7.16 -0.84 12.16
N GLY A 51 8.41 -0.37 12.13
CA GLY A 51 9.37 -0.52 13.23
C GLY A 51 10.02 0.80 13.63
N PRO A 52 10.15 1.12 14.93
CA PRO A 52 9.49 0.45 16.07
C PRO A 52 7.96 0.57 16.02
N PRO A 53 7.21 -0.32 16.70
CA PRO A 53 5.74 -0.26 16.74
C PRO A 53 5.27 1.08 17.29
N GLN A 54 4.59 1.85 16.47
CA GLN A 54 4.14 3.20 16.81
C GLN A 54 2.84 3.52 16.06
N PRO A 55 2.00 4.43 16.59
CA PRO A 55 0.79 4.82 15.90
C PRO A 55 1.11 5.55 14.59
N ILE A 56 0.36 5.22 13.55
CA ILE A 56 0.38 5.94 12.28
C ILE A 56 -0.61 7.09 12.42
N THR A 57 -0.10 8.32 12.36
CA THR A 57 -0.90 9.54 12.55
C THR A 57 -1.50 10.04 11.24
N GLY A 58 -0.98 9.60 10.11
CA GLY A 58 -1.51 9.93 8.78
C GLY A 58 -1.02 8.96 7.70
N VAL A 59 -1.81 8.84 6.64
CA VAL A 59 -1.43 8.12 5.43
C VAL A 59 -1.81 8.98 4.23
N SER A 60 -0.83 9.31 3.39
CA SER A 60 -1.05 10.07 2.17
C SER A 60 -0.46 9.32 0.98
N CYS A 61 -1.34 8.85 0.11
CA CYS A 61 -0.95 8.09 -1.09
C CYS A 61 -0.98 9.00 -2.32
N TYR A 62 0.11 9.00 -3.08
CA TYR A 62 0.25 9.72 -4.34
C TYR A 62 0.62 8.74 -5.45
N GLY A 63 -0.32 8.51 -6.37
CA GLY A 63 -0.09 7.69 -7.55
C GLY A 63 -1.40 7.20 -8.15
N MET A 64 -1.47 7.18 -9.48
CA MET A 64 -2.51 6.44 -10.20
C MET A 64 -1.96 5.05 -10.49
N CYS A 65 -2.68 4.02 -10.06
CA CYS A 65 -2.38 2.65 -10.44
C CYS A 65 -3.46 2.13 -11.40
N VAL A 66 -3.07 1.21 -12.27
CA VAL A 66 -3.95 0.57 -13.24
C VAL A 66 -4.61 -0.63 -12.58
N SER A 67 -5.95 -0.69 -12.63
CA SER A 67 -6.73 -1.82 -12.09
C SER A 67 -6.30 -3.16 -12.70
N THR A 68 -6.60 -4.26 -12.01
CA THR A 68 -6.34 -5.61 -12.52
C THR A 68 -6.91 -5.78 -13.94
N TYR A 69 -6.12 -6.35 -14.84
CA TYR A 69 -6.38 -6.49 -16.29
C TYR A 69 -6.43 -5.18 -17.09
N GLY A 70 -6.23 -4.02 -16.47
CA GLY A 70 -6.05 -2.76 -17.16
C GLY A 70 -4.71 -2.68 -17.90
N GLU A 71 -4.57 -1.67 -18.76
CA GLU A 71 -3.40 -1.49 -19.62
C GLU A 71 -2.28 -0.72 -18.90
N CYS A 72 -1.19 -1.41 -18.59
CA CYS A 72 0.01 -0.80 -18.02
C CYS A 72 0.94 -0.21 -19.11
N TYR A 73 0.78 -0.66 -20.36
CA TYR A 73 1.35 -0.03 -21.55
C TYR A 73 0.28 0.13 -22.61
N ASP A 74 0.30 1.26 -23.32
CA ASP A 74 -0.58 1.48 -24.48
C ASP A 74 -0.07 0.73 -25.74
N ALA A 75 -0.81 0.82 -26.84
CA ALA A 75 -0.43 0.21 -28.12
C ALA A 75 0.90 0.74 -28.71
N ASN A 76 1.38 1.90 -28.26
CA ASN A 76 2.65 2.50 -28.64
C ASN A 76 3.79 2.14 -27.68
N ARG A 77 3.55 1.28 -26.69
CA ARG A 77 4.45 0.96 -25.58
C ARG A 77 4.79 2.15 -24.67
N GLN A 78 3.90 3.14 -24.60
CA GLN A 78 3.97 4.19 -23.58
C GLN A 78 3.51 3.63 -22.24
N TYR A 79 4.32 3.84 -21.20
CA TYR A 79 4.00 3.41 -19.85
C TYR A 79 2.87 4.27 -19.27
N PHE A 80 1.78 3.62 -18.87
CA PHE A 80 0.59 4.29 -18.34
C PHE A 80 0.65 4.42 -16.81
N GLY A 81 1.17 3.40 -16.14
CA GLY A 81 1.32 3.40 -14.69
C GLY A 81 1.54 2.00 -14.11
N PRO A 82 1.86 1.92 -12.81
CA PRO A 82 2.03 0.65 -12.11
C PRO A 82 0.68 -0.06 -11.93
N CYS A 83 0.70 -1.38 -11.91
CA CYS A 83 -0.49 -2.18 -11.62
C CYS A 83 -0.81 -2.14 -10.12
N CYS A 84 -2.07 -1.92 -9.76
CA CYS A 84 -2.50 -1.81 -8.36
C CYS A 84 -2.16 -3.08 -7.55
N ASN A 85 -2.52 -4.25 -8.09
CA ASN A 85 -2.36 -5.57 -7.46
C ASN A 85 -1.64 -6.57 -8.33
N GLY A 86 -0.53 -6.15 -8.89
CA GLY A 86 0.07 -7.00 -9.88
C GLY A 86 1.38 -6.52 -10.44
N TYR A 87 1.83 -7.32 -11.39
CA TYR A 87 2.88 -6.93 -12.31
C TYR A 87 2.29 -6.66 -13.68
N CYS A 88 3.00 -5.85 -14.44
CA CYS A 88 2.68 -5.63 -15.83
C CYS A 88 3.24 -6.79 -16.66
N SER A 89 2.35 -7.58 -17.27
CA SER A 89 2.71 -8.67 -18.18
C SER A 89 2.31 -8.29 -19.61
N ALA A 90 3.28 -8.23 -20.51
CA ALA A 90 3.15 -7.65 -21.84
C ALA A 90 2.66 -6.19 -21.79
N THR A 91 1.36 -5.96 -21.93
CA THR A 91 0.73 -4.63 -21.88
C THR A 91 -0.38 -4.53 -20.83
N ARG A 92 -0.63 -5.60 -20.07
CA ARG A 92 -1.74 -5.65 -19.10
C ARG A 92 -1.32 -6.07 -17.71
N CYS A 93 -2.04 -5.51 -16.74
CA CYS A 93 -1.87 -5.84 -15.34
C CYS A 93 -2.37 -7.26 -15.05
N GLN A 94 -1.51 -8.07 -14.45
CA GLN A 94 -1.83 -9.42 -13.99
C GLN A 94 -1.73 -9.48 -12.46
N PRO A 95 -2.62 -10.22 -11.79
CA PRO A 95 -2.52 -10.40 -10.34
C PRO A 95 -1.21 -11.12 -9.95
N TRP A 96 -0.76 -10.92 -8.71
CA TRP A 96 0.44 -11.55 -8.12
C TRP A 96 0.32 -13.07 -7.84
N VAL A 97 -0.67 -13.75 -8.44
CA VAL A 97 -1.00 -15.18 -8.22
C VAL A 97 0.22 -16.09 -8.09
#